data_AF-A0AAW1N0K0-F1
#
_entry.id   AF-A0AAW1N0K0-F1
#
_cell.length_a   1.000
_cell.length_b   1.000
_cell.length_c   1.000
_cell.angle_alpha   90.00
_cell.angle_beta   90.00
_cell.angle_gamma   90.00
#
_symmetry.space_group_name_H-M   'P 1'
#
loop_
_entity.id
_entity.type
_entity.pdbx_description
1 polymer ?
#
loop_
_entity_poly.entity_id
_entity_poly.type
_entity_poly.pdbx_seq_one_letter_code
_entity_poly.pdbx_strand_id
1 'polypeptide(L)'
;MGPDGHICSLFPGHKLLDVTSVWVASIEDSPKPPPCRITLTLPVVNNARNCIFVATGVEKADIAKKVLIDKDERLPAARVQPNSGNLNWIVEKAVTKYFD
;
A
#
# COMPACT_ATOMS: atom_id res chain seq x y z
N MET A 1 -5.91 0.74 -2.13
CA MET A 1 -5.17 1.25 -0.95
C MET A 1 -6.15 1.58 0.18
N GLY A 2 -5.81 1.23 1.42
CA GLY A 2 -6.57 1.61 2.60
C GLY A 2 -6.59 3.12 2.87
N PRO A 3 -7.57 3.66 3.64
CA PRO A 3 -7.60 5.09 4.01
C PRO A 3 -6.39 5.53 4.86
N ASP A 4 -5.70 4.57 5.47
CA ASP A 4 -4.47 4.64 6.26
C ASP A 4 -3.22 4.28 5.44
N GLY A 5 -3.33 4.11 4.12
CA GLY A 5 -2.19 3.80 3.26
C GLY A 5 -1.75 2.33 3.28
N HIS A 6 -2.49 1.44 3.95
CA HIS A 6 -2.17 0.02 3.94
C HIS A 6 -2.37 -0.61 2.55
N ILE A 7 -1.59 -1.65 2.29
CA ILE A 7 -1.70 -2.57 1.14
C ILE A 7 -1.69 -4.00 1.65
N CYS A 8 -2.36 -4.91 0.94
CA CYS A 8 -2.56 -6.28 1.43
C CYS A 8 -3.02 -6.27 2.90
N SER A 9 -2.32 -6.96 3.81
CA SER A 9 -2.47 -6.78 5.26
C SER A 9 -1.21 -6.22 5.93
N LEU A 10 -0.51 -5.34 5.22
CA LEU A 10 0.65 -4.60 5.70
C LEU A 10 0.20 -3.22 6.14
N PHE A 11 0.24 -2.94 7.45
CA PHE A 11 -0.30 -1.72 8.06
C PHE A 11 0.81 -0.75 8.51
N PRO A 12 0.55 0.57 8.54
CA PRO A 12 1.51 1.56 9.05
C PRO A 12 2.04 1.20 10.44
N GLY A 13 3.34 1.29 10.65
CA GLY A 13 4.01 1.01 11.94
C GLY A 13 4.03 -0.47 12.36
N HIS A 14 3.47 -1.39 11.57
CA HIS A 14 3.48 -2.82 11.88
C HIS A 14 4.80 -3.48 11.47
N LYS A 15 5.34 -4.38 12.31
CA LYS A 15 6.62 -5.09 12.09
C LYS A 15 6.72 -5.84 10.75
N LEU A 16 5.59 -6.23 10.16
CA LEU A 16 5.58 -6.90 8.85
C LEU A 16 6.06 -6.00 7.70
N LEU A 17 6.13 -4.68 7.89
CA LEU A 17 6.70 -3.78 6.88
C LEU A 17 8.21 -3.93 6.71
N ASP A 18 8.89 -4.53 7.69
CA ASP A 18 10.34 -4.72 7.69
C ASP A 18 10.74 -6.17 7.32
N VAL A 19 9.76 -7.02 7.03
CA VAL A 19 9.98 -8.41 6.62
C VAL A 19 10.44 -8.48 5.17
N THR A 20 11.66 -8.98 4.97
CA THR A 20 12.29 -9.11 3.65
C THR A 20 12.62 -10.57 3.26
N SER A 21 12.59 -11.50 4.21
CA SER A 21 13.10 -12.87 4.05
C SER A 21 12.06 -13.90 3.62
N VAL A 22 10.77 -13.58 3.73
CA VAL A 22 9.67 -14.49 3.38
C VAL A 22 8.70 -13.83 2.42
N TRP A 23 8.03 -14.64 1.60
CA TRP A 23 7.07 -14.17 0.61
C TRP A 23 5.66 -13.95 1.17
N VAL A 24 5.30 -14.77 2.15
CA VAL A 24 3.98 -14.80 2.78
C VAL A 24 4.17 -14.77 4.29
N ALA A 25 3.34 -14.00 4.99
CA ALA A 25 3.33 -13.92 6.44
C ALA A 25 1.89 -14.01 6.99
N SER A 26 1.76 -14.48 8.22
CA SER A 26 0.56 -14.28 9.04
C SER A 26 0.65 -12.95 9.78
N ILE A 27 -0.51 -12.33 9.99
CA ILE A 27 -0.73 -11.23 10.93
C ILE A 27 -1.84 -11.67 11.86
N GLU A 28 -1.70 -11.47 13.16
CA GLU A 28 -2.68 -11.87 14.18
C GLU A 28 -3.25 -10.67 14.95
N ASP A 29 -2.67 -9.50 14.72
CA ASP A 29 -2.89 -8.24 15.41
C ASP A 29 -3.20 -7.09 14.42
N SER A 30 -3.90 -7.41 13.33
CA SER A 30 -4.36 -6.37 12.38
C SER A 30 -5.19 -5.31 13.12
N PRO A 31 -4.89 -4.01 12.97
CA PRO A 31 -5.66 -2.93 13.59
C PRO A 31 -7.07 -2.79 12.99
N LYS A 32 -7.40 -3.58 11.96
CA LYS A 32 -8.71 -3.65 11.32
C LYS A 32 -9.26 -5.08 11.36
N PRO A 33 -10.54 -5.28 11.72
CA PRO A 33 -11.13 -6.61 11.76
C PRO A 33 -11.21 -7.25 10.36
N PRO A 34 -11.07 -8.58 10.24
CA PRO A 34 -10.61 -9.49 11.29
C PRO A 34 -9.11 -9.31 11.63
N PRO A 35 -8.71 -9.59 12.88
CA PRO A 35 -7.33 -9.39 13.34
C PRO A 35 -6.34 -10.37 12.68
N CYS A 36 -6.79 -11.61 12.42
CA CYS A 36 -5.97 -12.65 11.81
C CYS A 36 -6.10 -12.66 10.28
N ARG A 37 -4.97 -12.58 9.56
CA ARG A 37 -4.92 -12.60 8.10
C ARG A 37 -3.64 -13.29 7.60
N ILE A 38 -3.65 -13.69 6.33
CA ILE A 38 -2.46 -14.08 5.57
C ILE A 38 -2.18 -12.98 4.55
N THR A 39 -0.91 -12.60 4.36
CA THR A 39 -0.54 -11.51 3.46
C THR A 39 0.71 -11.82 2.67
N LEU A 40 0.76 -11.32 1.44
CA LEU A 40 2.00 -11.15 0.71
C LEU A 40 2.83 -10.03 1.37
N THR A 41 4.15 -10.18 1.36
CA THR A 41 5.11 -9.21 1.88
C THR A 41 5.62 -8.28 0.77
N LEU A 42 6.31 -7.20 1.13
CA LEU A 42 6.90 -6.25 0.17
C LEU A 42 7.84 -6.90 -0.86
N PRO A 43 8.68 -7.91 -0.51
CA PRO A 43 9.47 -8.63 -1.51
C PRO A 43 8.65 -9.20 -2.68
N VAL A 44 7.47 -9.75 -2.42
CA VAL A 44 6.61 -10.28 -3.49
C VAL A 44 6.00 -9.15 -4.30
N VAL A 45 5.45 -8.15 -3.62
CA VAL A 45 4.79 -7.00 -4.26
C VAL A 45 5.79 -6.26 -5.17
N ASN A 46 7.00 -5.95 -4.68
CA ASN A 46 8.01 -5.23 -5.43
C ASN A 46 8.72 -6.08 -6.50
N ASN A 47 8.49 -7.39 -6.54
CA ASN A 47 8.97 -8.25 -7.63
C ASN A 47 7.89 -8.56 -8.69
N ALA A 48 6.69 -7.98 -8.55
CA ALA A 48 5.63 -8.14 -9.54
C ALA A 48 5.95 -7.36 -10.84
N ARG A 49 5.61 -7.93 -12.00
CA ARG A 49 5.75 -7.24 -13.30
C ARG A 49 4.87 -5.98 -13.39
N ASN A 50 3.70 -6.02 -12.77
CA ASN A 50 2.79 -4.88 -12.70
C ASN A 50 2.17 -4.81 -11.30
N CYS A 51 2.32 -3.68 -10.63
CA CYS A 51 1.55 -3.31 -9.46
C CYS A 51 0.51 -2.29 -9.88
N ILE A 52 -0.77 -2.57 -9.62
CA ILE A 52 -1.88 -1.69 -9.98
C ILE A 52 -2.62 -1.31 -8.70
N PHE A 53 -2.69 -0.01 -8.45
CA PHE A 53 -3.54 0.56 -7.42
C PHE A 53 -4.83 1.09 -8.04
N VAL A 54 -5.95 0.77 -7.42
CA VAL A 54 -7.24 1.40 -7.71
C VAL A 54 -7.65 2.22 -6.49
N ALA A 55 -7.94 3.50 -6.69
CA ALA A 55 -8.43 4.40 -5.64
C ALA A 55 -9.64 5.20 -6.14
N THR A 56 -10.75 5.02 -5.45
CA THR A 56 -12.04 5.69 -5.69
C THR A 56 -12.52 6.30 -4.39
N GLY A 57 -13.37 7.33 -4.48
CA GLY A 57 -13.89 8.04 -3.31
C GLY A 57 -13.00 9.21 -2.86
N VAL A 58 -13.63 10.36 -2.62
CA VAL A 58 -12.95 11.60 -2.22
C VAL A 58 -12.16 11.44 -0.92
N GLU A 59 -12.56 10.52 -0.04
CA GLU A 59 -11.86 10.19 1.20
C GLU A 59 -10.45 9.64 0.97
N LYS A 60 -10.11 9.24 -0.26
CA LYS A 60 -8.76 8.79 -0.63
C LYS A 60 -7.82 9.91 -1.03
N ALA A 61 -8.32 11.14 -1.27
CA ALA A 61 -7.49 12.22 -1.80
C ALA A 61 -6.30 12.55 -0.89
N ASP A 62 -6.53 12.70 0.41
CA ASP A 62 -5.47 13.06 1.36
C ASP A 62 -4.42 11.96 1.51
N ILE A 63 -4.85 10.70 1.58
CA ILE A 63 -3.91 9.57 1.67
C ILE A 63 -3.17 9.34 0.35
N ALA A 64 -3.81 9.59 -0.80
CA ALA A 64 -3.17 9.53 -2.10
C ALA A 64 -2.07 10.60 -2.24
N LYS A 65 -2.31 11.84 -1.77
CA LYS A 65 -1.28 12.87 -1.68
C LYS A 65 -0.08 12.39 -0.86
N LYS A 66 -0.31 11.86 0.34
CA LYS A 66 0.78 11.39 1.22
C LYS A 66 1.64 10.30 0.58
N VAL A 67 1.02 9.42 -0.21
CA VAL A 67 1.72 8.32 -0.88
C VAL A 67 2.41 8.75 -2.16
N LEU A 68 1.72 9.50 -3.02
CA LEU A 68 2.19 9.78 -4.38
C LEU A 68 3.01 11.06 -4.50
N ILE A 69 2.71 12.07 -3.67
CA ILE A 69 3.36 13.38 -3.71
C ILE A 69 4.39 13.48 -2.59
N ASP A 70 3.95 13.27 -1.33
CA ASP A 70 4.83 13.41 -0.17
C ASP A 70 5.80 12.21 -0.02
N LYS A 71 5.51 11.09 -0.70
CA LYS A 71 6.27 9.83 -0.66
C LYS A 71 6.56 9.37 0.77
N ASP A 72 5.56 9.45 1.65
CA ASP A 72 5.71 9.10 3.07
C ASP A 72 5.94 7.59 3.27
N GLU A 73 7.20 7.18 3.39
CA GLU A 73 7.60 5.78 3.55
C GLU A 73 7.13 5.12 4.87
N ARG A 74 6.52 5.87 5.79
CA ARG A 74 5.80 5.26 6.93
C ARG A 74 4.53 4.55 6.46
N LEU A 75 4.03 4.91 5.29
CA LEU A 75 2.86 4.32 4.67
C LEU A 75 3.24 3.12 3.79
N PRO A 76 2.60 1.95 3.99
CA PRO A 76 2.88 0.73 3.21
C PRO A 76 2.78 0.93 1.70
N ALA A 77 1.78 1.69 1.22
CA ALA A 77 1.60 1.96 -0.21
C ALA A 77 2.75 2.77 -0.83
N ALA A 78 3.44 3.63 -0.07
CA ALA A 78 4.59 4.40 -0.57
C ALA A 78 5.85 3.52 -0.71
N ARG A 79 5.89 2.37 -0.02
CA ARG A 79 6.95 1.36 -0.15
C ARG A 79 6.76 0.41 -1.34
N VAL A 80 5.65 0.53 -2.08
CA VAL A 80 5.46 -0.24 -3.32
C VAL A 80 6.23 0.42 -4.45
N GLN A 81 7.38 -0.15 -4.76
CA GLN A 81 8.33 0.30 -5.76
C GLN A 81 8.84 -0.94 -6.52
N PRO A 82 8.15 -1.36 -7.60
CA PRO A 82 8.55 -2.54 -8.35
C PRO A 82 9.96 -2.41 -8.91
N ASN A 83 10.83 -3.41 -8.67
CA ASN A 83 12.26 -3.36 -9.03
C ASN A 83 12.49 -3.30 -10.55
N SER A 84 11.67 -4.01 -11.31
CA SER A 84 11.78 -4.12 -12.78
C SER A 84 10.41 -4.12 -13.47
N GLY A 85 9.37 -3.69 -12.74
CA GLY A 85 7.98 -3.72 -13.18
C GLY A 85 7.36 -2.33 -13.25
N ASN A 86 6.10 -2.27 -13.66
CA ASN A 86 5.36 -1.01 -13.72
C ASN A 86 4.55 -0.80 -12.45
N LEU A 87 4.52 0.43 -11.95
CA LEU A 87 3.58 0.89 -10.94
C LEU A 87 2.52 1.77 -11.60
N ASN A 88 1.27 1.31 -11.62
CA ASN A 88 0.16 2.01 -12.23
C ASN A 88 -0.87 2.42 -11.17
N TRP A 89 -1.38 3.64 -11.28
CA TRP A 89 -2.44 4.16 -10.43
C TRP A 89 -3.65 4.51 -11.28
N ILE A 90 -4.76 3.82 -11.02
CA ILE A 90 -6.07 4.10 -11.60
C ILE A 90 -6.87 4.83 -10.52
N VAL A 91 -7.05 6.13 -10.71
CA VAL A 91 -7.64 7.00 -9.71
C VAL A 91 -8.87 7.69 -10.27
N GLU A 92 -9.92 7.77 -9.44
CA GLU A 92 -11.07 8.60 -9.74
C GLU A 92 -10.67 10.08 -9.67
N LYS A 93 -11.25 10.93 -10.54
CA LYS A 93 -10.97 12.38 -10.56
C LYS A 93 -11.16 13.06 -9.19
N ALA A 94 -12.08 12.58 -8.36
CA ALA A 94 -12.27 13.11 -7.00
C ALA A 94 -11.06 12.89 -6.08
N VAL A 95 -10.24 11.87 -6.34
CA VAL A 95 -9.00 11.56 -5.60
C VAL A 95 -7.87 12.50 -6.00
N THR A 96 -7.93 13.08 -7.21
CA THR A 96 -6.83 13.86 -7.78
C THR A 96 -6.83 15.33 -7.35
N LYS A 97 -7.52 15.70 -6.26
CA LYS A 97 -7.63 17.08 -5.77
C LYS A 97 -6.28 17.81 -5.60
N TYR A 98 -5.21 17.08 -5.33
CA TYR A 98 -3.87 17.61 -5.07
C TYR A 98 -2.88 17.35 -6.22
N PHE A 99 -3.34 16.85 -7.35
CA PHE A 99 -2.51 16.47 -8.49
C PHE A 99 -2.74 17.49 -9.59
N ASP A 100 -1.65 18.11 -10.07
CA ASP A 100 -1.66 19.09 -11.16
C ASP A 100 -1.80 18.42 -12.54
#